data_AF-A0A226NMP4-F1
#
_entry.id   AF-A0A226NMP4-F1
#
_cell.length_a   1.000
_cell.length_b   1.000
_cell.length_c   1.000
_cell.angle_alpha   90.00
_cell.angle_beta   90.00
_cell.angle_gamma   90.00
#
_symmetry.space_group_name_H-M   'P 1'
#
loop_
_entity.id
_entity.type
_entity.pdbx_description
1 polymer ?
#
loop_
_entity_poly.entity_id
_entity_poly.type
_entity_poly.pdbx_seq_one_letter_code
_entity_poly.pdbx_strand_id
1 'polypeptide(L)' 'MPSHTKETANPSKVQIVVTVLDYDKIGKNDAIGKVFVGYNSTGAELRHWSDMLANPRRPIAQWHTLQPEEEVDAMLAVKK' A
#
# COMPACT_ATOMS: atom_id res chain seq x y z
N MET A 1 -6.59 -9.94 36.57
CA MET A 1 -6.53 -8.86 35.55
C MET A 1 -5.83 -9.43 34.32
N PRO A 2 -6.49 -9.66 33.17
CA PRO A 2 -5.79 -10.13 32.00
C PRO A 2 -4.96 -8.97 31.43
N SER A 3 -3.66 -9.20 31.29
CA SER A 3 -2.74 -8.33 30.57
C SER A 3 -3.10 -8.38 29.08
N HIS A 4 -3.75 -7.33 28.58
CA HIS A 4 -3.93 -7.14 27.15
C HIS A 4 -2.58 -6.77 26.53
N THR A 5 -1.83 -7.78 26.11
CA THR A 5 -0.69 -7.61 25.21
C THR A 5 -1.25 -7.07 23.90
N LYS A 6 -1.05 -5.77 23.62
CA LYS A 6 -1.34 -5.23 22.29
C LYS A 6 -0.38 -5.90 21.33
N GLU A 7 -0.89 -6.82 20.52
CA GLU A 7 -0.16 -7.35 19.38
C GLU A 7 0.15 -6.17 18.46
N THR A 8 1.39 -5.68 18.52
CA THR A 8 1.86 -4.63 17.63
C THR A 8 1.90 -5.23 16.23
N ALA A 9 1.05 -4.73 15.33
CA ALA A 9 1.08 -5.11 13.92
C ALA A 9 2.53 -5.02 13.42
N ASN A 10 3.08 -6.12 12.92
CA ASN A 10 4.42 -6.13 12.36
C ASN A 10 4.35 -5.47 10.97
N PRO A 11 4.86 -4.24 10.79
CA PRO A 11 4.72 -3.52 9.53
C PRO A 11 5.41 -4.28 8.38
N SER A 12 6.39 -5.14 8.66
CA SER A 12 7.07 -5.93 7.63
C SER A 12 6.17 -6.93 6.87
N LYS A 13 4.92 -7.15 7.29
CA LYS A 13 3.96 -8.06 6.60
C LYS A 13 2.72 -7.37 6.04
N VAL A 14 2.62 -6.05 6.19
CA VAL A 14 1.45 -5.27 5.75
C VAL A 14 1.69 -4.70 4.35
N GLN A 15 0.61 -4.55 3.59
CA GLN A 15 0.58 -3.79 2.34
C GLN A 15 -0.39 -2.64 2.50
N ILE A 16 -0.04 -1.47 1.95
CA ILE A 16 -0.94 -0.34 1.81
C ILE A 16 -1.17 -0.14 0.32
N VAL A 17 -2.43 -0.22 -0.09
CA VAL A 17 -2.85 -0.04 -1.48
C VAL A 17 -3.49 1.33 -1.61
N VAL A 18 -3.05 2.09 -2.62
CA VAL A 18 -3.60 3.40 -2.95
C VAL A 18 -4.18 3.31 -4.35
N THR A 19 -5.45 3.65 -4.49
CA THR A 19 -6.18 3.62 -5.76
C THR A 19 -6.73 5.00 -6.05
N VAL A 20 -6.53 5.48 -7.27
CA VAL A 20 -7.16 6.69 -7.76
C VAL A 20 -8.33 6.28 -8.63
N LEU A 21 -9.51 6.78 -8.29
CA LEU A 21 -10.77 6.48 -8.94
C LEU A 21 -11.29 7.75 -9.63
N ASP A 22 -11.84 7.61 -10.82
CA ASP A 22 -12.71 8.62 -11.41
C ASP A 22 -14.12 8.49 -10.82
N TYR A 23 -14.68 9.60 -10.35
CA TYR A 23 -15.94 9.59 -9.61
C TYR A 23 -17.12 9.82 -10.54
N ASP A 24 -18.05 8.87 -10.55
CA ASP A 24 -19.30 8.95 -11.29
C ASP A 24 -20.50 9.14 -10.36
N LYS A 25 -21.39 10.08 -10.71
CA LYS A 25 -22.63 10.33 -9.95
C LYS A 25 -23.63 9.18 -10.06
N ILE A 26 -23.61 8.47 -11.18
CA ILE A 26 -24.50 7.35 -11.48
C ILE A 26 -23.65 6.27 -12.15
N GLY A 27 -23.48 5.13 -11.49
CA GLY A 27 -22.63 4.04 -11.97
C GLY A 27 -21.62 3.59 -10.93
N LYS A 28 -20.69 2.71 -11.34
CA LYS A 28 -19.51 2.37 -10.56
C LYS A 28 -18.42 3.40 -10.87
N ASN A 29 -17.56 3.71 -9.90
CA ASN A 29 -16.36 4.49 -10.15
C ASN A 29 -15.32 3.62 -10.87
N ASP A 30 -14.71 4.16 -11.91
CA ASP A 30 -13.64 3.47 -12.65
C ASP A 30 -12.27 3.80 -12.06
N ALA A 31 -11.39 2.78 -11.98
CA ALA A 31 -10.02 3.01 -11.54
C ALA A 31 -9.21 3.67 -12.65
N ILE A 32 -8.63 4.84 -12.34
CA ILE A 32 -7.59 5.44 -13.17
C ILE A 32 -6.30 4.62 -13.04
N GLY A 33 -6.01 4.15 -11.83
CA GLY A 33 -4.89 3.26 -11.56
C GLY A 33 -4.64 3.06 -10.07
N LYS A 34 -3.69 2.18 -9.77
CA LYS A 34 -3.40 1.67 -8.44
C LYS A 34 -1.89 1.58 -8.21
N VAL A 35 -1.48 1.61 -6.95
CA VAL A 35 -0.12 1.29 -6.51
C VAL A 35 -0.18 0.68 -5.12
N PHE A 36 0.82 -0.10 -4.71
CA PHE A 36 0.94 -0.56 -3.34
C PHE A 36 2.37 -0.41 -2.80
N VAL A 37 2.49 -0.03 -1.53
CA VAL A 37 3.74 -0.04 -0.77
C VAL A 37 3.67 -1.12 0.30
N GLY A 38 4.84 -1.54 0.81
CA GLY A 38 4.92 -2.52 1.89
C GLY A 38 5.44 -3.87 1.45
N TYR A 39 4.95 -4.92 2.09
CA TYR A 39 5.42 -6.28 1.84
C TYR A 39 5.22 -6.68 0.36
N ASN A 40 6.24 -7.30 -0.25
CA ASN A 40 6.32 -7.67 -1.66
C ASN A 40 6.23 -6.51 -2.67
N SER A 41 6.29 -5.25 -2.23
CA SER A 41 6.46 -4.13 -3.17
C SER A 41 7.85 -4.20 -3.80
N THR A 42 8.00 -3.59 -4.97
CA THR A 42 9.26 -3.53 -5.71
C THR A 42 9.59 -2.07 -6.04
N GLY A 43 10.72 -1.82 -6.70
CA GLY A 43 11.00 -0.49 -7.26
C GLY A 43 10.94 0.68 -6.27
N ALA A 44 10.24 1.74 -6.68
CA ALA A 44 10.13 3.00 -5.93
C ALA A 44 9.27 2.86 -4.67
N GLU A 45 8.29 1.96 -4.72
CA GLU A 45 7.33 1.63 -3.67
C GLU A 45 8.02 0.94 -2.50
N LEU A 46 8.91 -0.02 -2.80
CA LEU A 46 9.74 -0.68 -1.79
C LEU A 46 10.69 0.33 -1.14
N ARG A 47 11.34 1.19 -1.94
CA ARG A 47 12.23 2.22 -1.40
C ARG A 47 11.49 3.16 -0.46
N HIS A 48 10.31 3.62 -0.85
CA HIS A 48 9.48 4.48 -0.01
C HIS A 48 9.13 3.79 1.32
N TRP A 49 8.75 2.52 1.27
CA TRP A 49 8.45 1.74 2.47
C TRP A 49 9.68 1.55 3.37
N SER A 50 10.84 1.23 2.79
CA SER A 50 12.10 1.10 3.51
C SER A 50 12.52 2.41 4.17
N ASP A 51 12.39 3.54 3.48
CA ASP A 51 12.72 4.87 4.02
C ASP A 51 11.81 5.22 5.20
N MET A 52 10.52 4.89 5.11
CA MET A 52 9.57 5.07 6.22
C MET A 52 9.96 4.22 7.45
N LEU A 53 10.30 2.94 7.25
CA LEU A 53 10.72 2.05 8.35
C LEU A 53 12.05 2.47 8.98
N ALA A 54 12.98 2.99 8.17
CA ALA A 54 14.28 3.46 8.62
C ALA A 54 14.20 4.82 9.36
N ASN A 55 13.12 5.58 9.18
CA ASN A 55 12.94 6.90 9.80
C ASN A 55 11.65 6.99 10.64
N PRO A 56 11.59 6.31 11.82
CA PRO A 56 10.40 6.33 12.66
C PRO A 56 9.95 7.75 13.02
N ARG A 57 8.63 7.99 12.94
CA ARG A 57 7.96 9.27 13.27
C ARG A 57 8.35 10.46 12.36
N ARG A 58 9.11 10.22 11.29
CA ARG A 58 9.43 11.23 10.28
C ARG A 58 8.55 10.99 9.05
N PRO A 59 7.78 11.98 8.58
CA PRO A 59 7.02 11.84 7.35
C PRO A 59 7.99 11.75 6.15
N ILE A 60 7.75 10.77 5.29
CA ILE A 60 8.41 10.62 3.99
C ILE A 60 7.33 10.83 2.92
N ALA A 61 7.60 11.73 1.97
CA ALA A 61 6.71 12.00 0.85
C ALA A 61 7.44 11.64 -0.46
N GLN A 62 6.77 10.89 -1.32
CA GLN A 62 7.32 10.43 -2.59
C GLN A 62 6.20 10.26 -3.62
N TRP A 63 6.48 10.68 -4.86
CA TRP A 63 5.60 10.42 -6.00
C TRP A 63 5.72 8.97 -6.47
N HIS A 64 4.60 8.41 -6.94
CA HIS A 64 4.53 7.08 -7.54
C HIS A 64 3.74 7.15 -8.84
N THR A 65 4.18 6.40 -9.85
CA THR A 65 3.44 6.25 -11.10
C THR A 65 2.34 5.23 -10.89
N LEU A 66 1.09 5.58 -11.20
CA LEU A 66 -0.02 4.63 -11.14
C LEU A 66 0.18 3.52 -12.18
N GLN A 67 -0.17 2.30 -11.80
CA GLN A 67 -0.20 1.14 -12.68
C GLN A 67 -1.65 0.73 -12.97
N PRO A 68 -1.89 -0.02 -14.06
CA PRO A 68 -3.20 -0.62 -14.31
C PRO A 68 -3.67 -1.43 -13.10
N GLU A 69 -4.97 -1.33 -12.78
CA GLU A 69 -5.55 -1.98 -11.60
C GLU A 69 -5.31 -3.49 -11.61
N GLU A 70 -5.47 -4.12 -12.78
CA GLU A 70 -5.38 -5.57 -12.95
C GLU A 70 -3.97 -6.11 -12.70
N GLU A 71 -2.93 -5.34 -13.10
CA GLU A 71 -1.53 -5.73 -12.86
C GLU A 71 -1.21 -5.69 -11.37
N VAL A 72 -1.64 -4.63 -10.67
CA VAL A 72 -1.43 -4.51 -9.23
C VAL A 72 -2.23 -5.55 -8.47
N ASP A 73 -3.47 -5.82 -8.87
CA ASP A 73 -4.30 -6.86 -8.26
C ASP A 73 -3.72 -8.26 -8.47
N ALA A 74 -3.13 -8.54 -9.64
CA ALA A 74 -2.38 -9.78 -9.85
C ALA A 74 -1.20 -9.88 -8.87
N MET A 75 -0.44 -8.80 -8.67
CA MET A 75 0.67 -8.78 -7.69
C MET A 75 0.21 -8.92 -6.24
N LEU A 76 -0.95 -8.37 -5.89
CA LEU A 76 -1.53 -8.47 -4.54
C LEU A 76 -2.18 -9.83 -4.28
N ALA A 77 -2.77 -10.44 -5.31
CA ALA A 77 -3.35 -11.78 -5.26
C ALA A 77 -2.29 -12.87 -5.08
N VAL A 78 -1.02 -12.56 -5.41
CA VAL A 78 0.13 -13.40 -5.04
C VAL A 78 0.39 -13.27 -3.53
N LYS A 79 -0.44 -13.94 -2.70
CA LYS A 79 -0.18 -14.10 -1.26
C LYS A 79 -0.74 -15.38 -0.64
N LYS A 80 0.14 -16.34 -0.35
CA LYS A 80 0.47 -16.89 0.98
C LYS A 80 1.51 -17.99 0.85
#